data_AF-A0A948UCF7-F1
#
_entry.id   AF-A0A948UCF7-F1
#
_cell.length_a   1.000
_cell.length_b   1.000
_cell.length_c   1.000
_cell.angle_alpha   90.00
_cell.angle_beta   90.00
_cell.angle_gamma   90.00
#
_symmetry.space_group_name_H-M   'P 1'
#
loop_
_entity.id
_entity.type
_entity.pdbx_description
1 polymer ?
#
loop_
_entity_poly.entity_id
_entity_poly.type
_entity_poly.pdbx_seq_one_letter_code
_entity_poly.pdbx_strand_id
1 'polypeptide(L)'
;VSLSRRSAVAPFHAMATMDIIKLYGKEPANFCDVGGGAGKEKVAAAFKIITAAPKVEGILVNIFGGIMKCDIIAEGIVAAAKEVNLSVPLVVRLEGTNVQLGKDILENSGLPIVSANDLGDAAAKIVAEVKKAA
;
A
#
# COMPACT_ATOMS: atom_id res chain seq x y z
N VAL A 1 8.45 11.32 10.10
CA VAL A 1 7.54 10.21 10.47
C VAL A 1 7.57 9.89 11.97
N SER A 2 6.42 9.99 12.64
CA SER A 2 6.18 9.73 14.07
C SER A 2 4.84 9.01 14.17
N LEU A 3 4.69 7.91 14.95
CA LEU A 3 3.43 7.34 15.52
C LEU A 3 3.76 5.95 16.12
N SER A 4 3.43 5.57 17.36
CA SER A 4 2.13 5.40 18.07
C SER A 4 1.34 4.15 17.64
N ARG A 5 1.48 3.11 18.48
CA ARG A 5 0.91 1.75 18.43
C ARG A 5 -0.62 1.73 18.41
N ARG A 6 -1.25 0.92 17.55
CA ARG A 6 -2.51 0.17 17.79
C ARG A 6 -2.66 -0.93 16.72
N SER A 7 -2.82 -2.19 17.14
CA SER A 7 -2.77 -3.40 16.30
C SER A 7 -4.07 -4.20 16.30
N ALA A 8 -4.30 -4.98 15.25
CA ALA A 8 -5.07 -6.24 15.24
C ALA A 8 -4.69 -7.11 14.00
N VAL A 9 -3.83 -8.13 14.23
CA VAL A 9 -3.57 -9.42 13.49
C VAL A 9 -3.42 -9.38 11.94
N ALA A 10 -2.38 -9.88 11.25
CA ALA A 10 -1.33 -10.86 11.56
C ALA A 10 0.05 -10.24 11.85
N PRO A 11 0.66 -10.50 13.02
CA PRO A 11 1.80 -9.73 13.50
C PRO A 11 3.05 -9.86 12.62
N PHE A 12 3.34 -11.02 12.01
CA PHE A 12 4.61 -11.23 11.32
C PHE A 12 4.79 -10.41 10.03
N HIS A 13 3.79 -10.36 9.14
CA HIS A 13 3.92 -9.58 7.89
C HIS A 13 3.83 -8.08 8.13
N ALA A 14 3.02 -7.66 9.11
CA ALA A 14 2.94 -6.28 9.54
C ALA A 14 4.27 -5.82 10.14
N MET A 15 4.83 -6.57 11.09
CA MET A 15 6.10 -6.26 11.73
C MET A 15 7.27 -6.30 10.74
N ALA A 16 7.32 -7.27 9.82
CA ALA A 16 8.37 -7.33 8.79
C ALA A 16 8.32 -6.13 7.82
N THR A 17 7.13 -5.66 7.46
CA THR A 17 6.97 -4.46 6.63
C THR A 17 7.38 -3.19 7.39
N MET A 18 7.12 -3.15 8.70
CA MET A 18 7.56 -2.05 9.56
C MET A 18 9.09 -2.05 9.76
N ASP A 19 9.69 -3.22 9.95
CA ASP A 19 11.12 -3.39 10.17
C ASP A 19 11.93 -3.04 8.91
N ILE A 20 11.46 -3.45 7.73
CA ILE A 20 12.15 -3.10 6.48
C ILE A 20 12.12 -1.58 6.23
N ILE A 21 11.01 -0.90 6.51
CA ILE A 21 10.93 0.58 6.38
C ILE A 21 11.92 1.26 7.33
N LYS A 22 12.08 0.73 8.56
CA LYS A 22 13.09 1.21 9.52
C LYS A 22 14.51 0.97 9.05
N LEU A 23 14.81 -0.18 8.44
CA LEU A 23 16.12 -0.45 7.84
C LEU A 23 16.45 0.56 6.72
N TYR A 24 15.44 1.04 5.99
CA TYR A 24 15.60 2.09 4.98
C TYR A 24 15.54 3.53 5.55
N GLY A 25 15.55 3.69 6.87
CA GLY A 25 15.72 4.98 7.54
C GLY A 25 14.47 5.85 7.63
N LYS A 26 13.28 5.27 7.47
CA LYS A 26 11.99 5.94 7.70
C LYS A 26 11.24 5.22 8.82
N GLU A 27 10.33 5.92 9.49
CA GLU A 27 9.49 5.33 10.53
C GLU A 27 8.10 5.01 9.95
N PRO A 28 7.58 3.78 10.09
CA PRO A 28 6.23 3.46 9.60
C PRO A 28 5.15 4.23 10.38
N ALA A 29 4.19 4.84 9.68
CA ALA A 29 3.17 5.71 10.28
C ALA A 29 1.96 4.93 10.83
N ASN A 30 1.47 3.96 10.07
CA ASN A 30 0.33 3.12 10.39
C ASN A 30 0.40 1.81 9.60
N PHE A 31 -0.37 0.82 10.04
CA PHE A 31 -0.56 -0.44 9.33
C PHE A 31 -2.07 -0.73 9.31
N CYS A 32 -2.60 -1.10 8.14
CA CYS A 32 -4.00 -1.43 7.96
C CYS A 32 -4.08 -2.76 7.19
N ASP A 33 -4.53 -3.81 7.88
CA ASP A 33 -4.82 -5.10 7.26
C ASP A 33 -6.27 -5.10 6.76
N VAL A 34 -6.42 -5.21 5.45
CA VAL A 34 -7.67 -5.52 4.79
C VAL A 34 -7.68 -7.04 4.60
N GLY A 35 -7.99 -7.78 5.65
CA GLY A 35 -7.97 -9.25 5.65
C GLY A 35 -8.75 -9.86 4.47
N GLY A 36 -8.62 -11.18 4.24
CA GLY A 36 -8.85 -11.97 3.00
C GLY A 36 -9.99 -11.70 2.00
N GLY A 37 -10.84 -10.70 2.20
CA GLY A 37 -11.70 -10.10 1.17
C GLY A 37 -11.46 -8.60 1.07
N ALA A 38 -10.41 -8.20 0.34
CA ALA A 38 -10.07 -6.81 -0.01
C ALA A 38 -10.95 -6.29 -1.17
N GLY A 39 -12.26 -6.16 -0.94
CA GLY A 39 -13.18 -5.54 -1.88
C GLY A 39 -12.97 -4.01 -1.96
N LYS A 40 -13.44 -3.39 -3.05
CA LYS A 40 -13.32 -1.94 -3.34
C LYS A 40 -13.69 -1.06 -2.14
N GLU A 41 -14.81 -1.34 -1.46
CA GLU A 41 -15.31 -0.55 -0.33
C GLU A 41 -14.35 -0.57 0.86
N LYS A 42 -13.77 -1.75 1.17
CA LYS A 42 -12.84 -1.89 2.28
C LYS A 42 -11.51 -1.22 1.98
N VAL A 43 -11.03 -1.33 0.75
CA VAL A 43 -9.83 -0.63 0.29
C VAL A 43 -10.03 0.89 0.37
N ALA A 44 -11.18 1.40 -0.07
CA ALA A 44 -11.53 2.82 0.04
C ALA A 44 -11.63 3.29 1.50
N ALA A 45 -12.25 2.51 2.39
CA ALA A 45 -12.31 2.81 3.82
C ALA A 45 -10.91 2.84 4.45
N ALA A 46 -10.04 1.88 4.10
CA ALA A 46 -8.65 1.85 4.55
C ALA A 46 -7.90 3.12 4.10
N PHE A 47 -8.02 3.51 2.83
CA PHE A 47 -7.41 4.74 2.33
C PHE A 47 -7.90 5.99 3.08
N LYS A 48 -9.21 6.12 3.33
CA LYS A 48 -9.78 7.24 4.11
C LYS A 48 -9.22 7.31 5.53
N ILE A 49 -9.05 6.16 6.20
CA ILE A 49 -8.46 6.10 7.55
C ILE A 49 -6.98 6.49 7.51
N ILE A 50 -6.24 6.02 6.50
CA ILE A 50 -4.83 6.30 6.34
C ILE A 50 -4.60 7.79 6.03
N THR A 51 -5.36 8.37 5.11
CA THR A 51 -5.21 9.78 4.70
C THR A 51 -5.72 10.77 5.73
N ALA A 52 -6.61 10.36 6.63
CA ALA A 52 -7.02 11.18 7.77
C ALA A 52 -5.87 11.43 8.77
N ALA A 53 -4.80 10.63 8.74
CA ALA A 53 -3.64 10.82 9.60
C ALA A 53 -2.64 11.82 8.97
N PRO A 54 -2.40 13.01 9.58
CA PRO A 54 -1.59 14.07 8.99
C PRO A 54 -0.07 13.76 8.92
N LYS A 55 0.36 12.61 9.46
CA LYS A 55 1.77 12.21 9.50
C LYS A 55 2.14 11.19 8.41
N VAL A 56 1.20 10.84 7.54
CA VAL A 56 1.43 9.90 6.43
C VAL A 56 2.10 10.66 5.30
N GLU A 57 3.38 10.36 5.06
CA GLU A 57 4.18 10.95 3.96
C GLU A 57 4.09 10.09 2.68
N GLY A 58 3.63 8.83 2.78
CA GLY A 58 3.51 7.88 1.68
C GLY A 58 2.81 6.60 2.13
N ILE A 59 2.23 5.86 1.17
CA ILE A 59 1.45 4.66 1.43
C ILE A 59 2.09 3.47 0.71
N LEU A 60 2.37 2.40 1.47
CA LEU A 60 2.80 1.11 0.93
C LEU A 60 1.68 0.09 1.10
N VAL A 61 1.15 -0.41 -0.02
CA VAL A 61 0.15 -1.47 -0.06
C VAL A 61 0.85 -2.77 -0.42
N ASN A 62 0.78 -3.76 0.46
CA ASN A 62 1.36 -5.08 0.22
C ASN A 62 0.25 -6.12 0.30
N ILE A 63 -0.12 -6.72 -0.84
CA ILE A 63 -1.26 -7.62 -0.95
C ILE A 63 -0.82 -8.98 -1.48
N PHE A 64 -1.24 -10.01 -0.76
CA PHE A 64 -1.20 -11.40 -1.19
C PHE A 64 -2.61 -11.81 -1.64
N GLY A 65 -2.79 -11.98 -2.95
CA GLY A 65 -4.06 -12.33 -3.57
C GLY A 65 -4.64 -13.64 -3.05
N GLY A 66 -3.81 -14.67 -2.82
CA GLY A 66 -4.28 -15.97 -2.35
C GLY A 66 -5.42 -16.52 -3.22
N ILE A 67 -6.66 -16.50 -2.69
CA ILE A 67 -7.90 -16.92 -3.38
C ILE A 67 -8.47 -15.80 -4.28
N MET A 68 -8.18 -14.53 -3.98
CA MET A 68 -8.60 -13.37 -4.75
C MET A 68 -7.61 -13.08 -5.88
N LYS A 69 -8.12 -12.63 -7.03
CA LYS A 69 -7.31 -12.27 -8.18
C LYS A 69 -6.79 -10.83 -8.06
N CYS A 70 -5.53 -10.61 -8.43
CA CYS A 70 -4.87 -9.32 -8.27
C CYS A 70 -5.44 -8.21 -9.17
N ASP A 71 -6.13 -8.57 -10.26
CA ASP A 71 -6.85 -7.66 -11.16
C ASP A 71 -7.98 -6.91 -10.44
N ILE A 72 -8.88 -7.63 -9.75
CA ILE A 72 -10.01 -7.06 -9.00
C ILE A 72 -9.50 -6.12 -7.90
N ILE A 73 -8.41 -6.51 -7.24
CA ILE A 73 -7.80 -5.73 -6.18
C ILE A 73 -7.17 -4.45 -6.74
N ALA A 74 -6.44 -4.55 -7.85
CA ALA A 74 -5.86 -3.40 -8.52
C ALA A 74 -6.93 -2.38 -8.95
N GLU A 75 -8.04 -2.84 -9.53
CA GLU A 75 -9.19 -1.97 -9.84
C GLU A 75 -9.76 -1.30 -8.60
N GLY A 76 -9.88 -2.04 -7.49
CA GLY A 76 -10.31 -1.52 -6.20
C GLY A 76 -9.39 -0.42 -5.68
N ILE A 77 -8.07 -0.62 -5.76
CA ILE A 77 -7.05 0.38 -5.37
C ILE A 77 -7.16 1.62 -6.25
N VAL A 78 -7.21 1.47 -7.57
CA VAL A 78 -7.32 2.60 -8.50
C VAL A 78 -8.60 3.41 -8.24
N ALA A 79 -9.73 2.73 -8.07
CA ALA A 79 -10.99 3.40 -7.82
C ALA A 79 -10.99 4.14 -6.46
N ALA A 80 -10.44 3.52 -5.41
CA ALA A 80 -10.29 4.14 -4.11
C ALA A 80 -9.33 5.34 -4.14
N ALA A 81 -8.20 5.22 -4.84
CA ALA A 81 -7.21 6.28 -4.98
C ALA A 81 -7.78 7.50 -5.74
N LYS A 82 -8.61 7.25 -6.76
CA LYS A 82 -9.35 8.32 -7.48
C LYS A 82 -10.38 9.00 -6.58
N GLU A 83 -11.12 8.24 -5.77
CA GLU A 83 -12.14 8.79 -4.87
C GLU A 83 -11.54 9.63 -3.74
N VAL A 84 -10.43 9.17 -3.15
CA VAL A 84 -9.78 9.82 -2.00
C VAL A 84 -8.85 10.96 -2.44
N ASN A 85 -8.53 11.06 -3.74
CA ASN A 85 -7.60 12.04 -4.31
C ASN A 85 -6.26 12.10 -3.54
N LEU A 86 -5.52 10.98 -3.57
CA LEU A 86 -4.27 10.83 -2.84
C LEU A 86 -3.24 11.89 -3.27
N SER A 87 -2.77 12.68 -2.31
CA SER A 87 -1.68 13.66 -2.48
C SER A 87 -0.29 13.11 -2.13
N VAL A 88 -0.24 11.87 -1.64
CA VAL A 88 0.98 11.19 -1.20
C VAL A 88 1.31 10.02 -2.14
N PRO A 89 2.61 9.71 -2.34
CA PRO A 89 3.02 8.61 -3.21
C PRO A 89 2.47 7.26 -2.72
N LEU A 90 2.03 6.43 -3.67
CA LEU A 90 1.49 5.11 -3.42
C LEU A 90 2.37 4.04 -4.09
N VAL A 91 2.91 3.13 -3.29
CA VAL A 91 3.61 1.94 -3.79
C VAL A 91 2.75 0.72 -3.54
N VAL A 92 2.59 -0.13 -4.55
CA VAL A 92 1.76 -1.34 -4.46
C VAL A 92 2.60 -2.57 -4.82
N ARG A 93 2.66 -3.53 -3.90
CA ARG A 93 3.14 -4.89 -4.15
C ARG A 93 1.95 -5.84 -4.24
N LEU A 94 1.85 -6.53 -5.37
CA LEU A 94 0.85 -7.56 -5.63
C LEU A 94 1.55 -8.91 -5.76
N GLU A 95 1.06 -9.92 -5.06
CA GLU A 95 1.56 -11.29 -5.15
C GLU A 95 0.40 -12.28 -5.21
N GLY A 96 0.39 -13.20 -6.17
CA GLY A 96 -0.70 -14.17 -6.35
C GLY A 96 -1.08 -14.41 -7.81
N THR A 97 -2.35 -14.66 -8.08
CA THR A 97 -2.88 -14.89 -9.44
C THR A 97 -3.17 -13.58 -10.15
N ASN A 98 -2.87 -13.51 -11.46
CA ASN A 98 -3.08 -12.32 -12.30
C ASN A 98 -2.28 -11.08 -11.88
N VAL A 99 -1.10 -11.25 -11.27
CA VAL A 99 -0.23 -10.13 -10.84
C VAL A 99 0.13 -9.22 -12.01
N GLN A 100 0.45 -9.77 -13.18
CA GLN A 100 0.80 -8.97 -14.35
C GLN A 100 -0.35 -8.05 -14.75
N LEU A 101 -1.56 -8.60 -14.89
CA LEU A 101 -2.76 -7.81 -15.18
C LEU A 101 -3.04 -6.75 -14.11
N GLY A 102 -2.85 -7.08 -12.83
CA GLY A 102 -2.96 -6.11 -11.75
C GLY A 102 -1.97 -4.96 -11.88
N LYS A 103 -0.71 -5.23 -12.23
CA LYS A 103 0.31 -4.20 -12.49
C LYS A 103 -0.06 -3.33 -13.69
N ASP A 104 -0.50 -3.96 -14.78
CA ASP A 104 -0.92 -3.24 -15.99
C ASP A 104 -2.11 -2.30 -15.68
N ILE A 105 -3.07 -2.72 -14.84
CA ILE A 105 -4.19 -1.87 -14.39
C ILE A 105 -3.70 -0.69 -13.56
N LEU A 106 -2.73 -0.89 -12.66
CA LEU A 106 -2.16 0.18 -11.84
C LEU A 106 -1.38 1.18 -12.70
N GLU A 107 -0.58 0.72 -13.65
CA GLU A 107 0.22 1.57 -14.54
C GLU A 107 -0.67 2.37 -15.50
N ASN A 108 -1.72 1.75 -16.05
CA ASN A 108 -2.68 2.43 -16.93
C ASN A 108 -3.68 3.33 -16.18
N SER A 109 -3.63 3.38 -14.85
CA SER A 109 -4.59 4.15 -14.05
C SER A 109 -4.43 5.66 -14.19
N GLY A 110 -3.25 6.12 -14.63
CA GLY A 110 -2.87 7.54 -14.72
C GLY A 110 -2.60 8.19 -13.36
N LEU A 111 -2.54 7.40 -12.29
CA LEU A 111 -2.25 7.86 -10.93
C LEU A 111 -0.75 7.68 -10.61
N PRO A 112 -0.20 8.42 -9.63
CA PRO A 112 1.18 8.27 -9.17
C PRO A 112 1.35 6.98 -8.32
N ILE A 113 1.10 5.83 -8.95
CA ILE A 113 1.19 4.51 -8.35
C ILE A 113 2.43 3.82 -8.90
N VAL A 114 3.28 3.33 -8.00
CA VAL A 114 4.47 2.57 -8.37
C VAL A 114 4.27 1.11 -7.98
N SER A 115 4.34 0.24 -8.98
CA SER A 115 4.33 -1.20 -8.77
C SER A 115 5.68 -1.70 -8.25
N ALA A 116 5.66 -2.55 -7.23
CA ALA A 116 6.83 -3.20 -6.66
C ALA A 116 6.82 -4.72 -6.88
N ASN A 117 8.01 -5.30 -6.98
CA ASN A 117 8.17 -6.73 -7.26
C ASN A 117 8.31 -7.59 -6.00
N ASP A 118 9.01 -7.07 -5.00
CA ASP A 118 9.24 -7.74 -3.72
C ASP A 118 9.17 -6.72 -2.57
N LEU A 119 9.23 -7.21 -1.33
CA LEU A 119 9.08 -6.34 -0.15
C LEU A 119 10.22 -5.33 -0.02
N GLY A 120 11.45 -5.72 -0.41
CA GLY A 120 12.63 -4.86 -0.36
C GLY A 120 12.58 -3.75 -1.40
N ASP A 121 12.21 -4.09 -2.64
CA ASP A 121 11.94 -3.16 -3.73
C ASP A 121 10.82 -2.18 -3.35
N ALA A 122 9.73 -2.69 -2.75
CA ALA A 122 8.62 -1.85 -2.32
C ALA A 122 9.03 -0.85 -1.23
N ALA A 123 9.84 -1.31 -0.26
CA ALA A 123 10.39 -0.45 0.79
C ALA A 123 11.35 0.61 0.24
N ALA A 124 12.27 0.23 -0.66
CA ALA A 124 13.19 1.15 -1.30
C ALA A 124 12.45 2.21 -2.12
N LYS A 125 11.45 1.79 -2.91
CA LYS A 125 10.62 2.68 -3.73
C LYS A 125 9.82 3.65 -2.89
N ILE A 126 9.13 3.20 -1.84
CA ILE A 126 8.32 4.13 -1.04
C ILE A 126 9.19 5.17 -0.34
N VAL A 127 10.37 4.78 0.16
CA VAL A 127 11.31 5.72 0.77
C VAL A 127 11.87 6.71 -0.26
N ALA A 128 12.17 6.24 -1.48
CA ALA A 128 12.61 7.11 -2.56
C ALA A 128 11.53 8.11 -3.00
N GLU A 129 10.29 7.67 -3.16
CA GLU A 129 9.16 8.52 -3.55
C GLU A 129 8.81 9.53 -2.45
N VAL A 130 8.81 9.11 -1.18
CA VAL A 130 8.66 10.03 -0.05
C VAL A 130 9.76 11.09 -0.02
N LYS A 131 11.01 10.73 -0.35
CA LYS A 131 12.12 11.69 -0.42
C LYS A 131 12.01 12.66 -1.60
N LYS A 132 11.40 12.25 -2.72
CA LYS A 132 11.15 13.13 -3.88
C LYS A 132 9.99 14.08 -3.65
N ALA A 133 8.98 13.64 -2.90
CA ALA A 133 7.78 14.42 -2.60
C ALA A 133 7.96 15.41 -1.44
N ALA A 134 9.05 15.29 -0.66
CA ALA A 134 9.46 16.20 0.41
C ALA A 134 10.31 17.35 -0.11
#